data_AF-A0A3S4HQ33-F1
#
_entry.id   AF-A0A3S4HQ33-F1
#
_cell.length_a   1.000
_cell.length_b   1.000
_cell.length_c   1.000
_cell.angle_alpha   90.00
_cell.angle_beta   90.00
_cell.angle_gamma   90.00
#
_symmetry.space_group_name_H-M   'P 1'
#
loop_
_entity.id
_entity.type
_entity.pdbx_description
1 polymer ?
#
loop_
_entity_poly.entity_id
_entity_poly.type
_entity_poly.pdbx_seq_one_letter_code
_entity_poly.pdbx_strand_id
1 'polypeptide(L)'
;MGASLEAAGIAGCFDGAMRWCDNPEMISRTHFARHLVDSGAVKDMRTVFRKYLTPGKPGYVSHQWASLEDAVGWIVGAGGMAVIAHPGRYDMGRTLIERLILDFQAAGGQGIEVASGSHSLDDMHKFALHADRHGLYASSGSDFHARARAGATSATPRTCRPSAGRSGASWKRASSGPLTDTTRTRTWRNSS
;
A
#
# COMPACT_ATOMS: atom_id res chain seq x y z
N MET A 1 9.22 -12.98 11.68
CA MET A 1 9.44 -13.44 10.28
C MET A 1 10.71 -14.27 10.17
N GLY A 2 11.89 -13.75 10.53
CA GLY A 2 13.17 -14.47 10.49
C GLY A 2 13.16 -15.84 11.17
N ALA A 3 12.79 -15.90 12.46
CA ALA A 3 12.71 -17.16 13.21
C ALA A 3 11.77 -18.21 12.58
N SER A 4 10.70 -17.77 11.91
CA SER A 4 9.77 -18.70 11.23
C SER A 4 10.35 -19.27 9.93
N LEU A 5 11.17 -18.50 9.22
CA LEU A 5 11.90 -19.00 8.04
C LEU A 5 13.02 -19.94 8.45
N GLU A 6 13.70 -19.65 9.56
CA GLU A 6 14.73 -20.50 10.14
C GLU A 6 14.15 -21.86 10.58
N ALA A 7 13.01 -21.86 11.26
CA ALA A 7 12.27 -23.08 11.58
C ALA A 7 11.83 -23.88 10.34
N ALA A 8 11.73 -23.23 9.17
CA ALA A 8 11.45 -23.86 7.88
C ALA A 8 12.71 -24.20 7.07
N GLY A 9 13.89 -24.14 7.69
CA GLY A 9 15.17 -24.55 7.10
C GLY A 9 15.92 -23.44 6.36
N ILE A 10 15.52 -22.17 6.49
CA ILE A 10 16.18 -21.03 5.85
C ILE A 10 16.69 -20.06 6.93
N ALA A 11 17.87 -20.35 7.47
CA ALA A 11 18.50 -19.54 8.50
C ALA A 11 19.00 -18.18 7.97
N GLY A 12 19.24 -17.23 8.89
CA GLY A 12 19.86 -15.93 8.56
C GLY A 12 18.98 -14.94 7.77
N CYS A 13 17.69 -15.24 7.58
CA CYS A 13 16.82 -14.43 6.73
C CYS A 13 16.59 -13.00 7.24
N PHE A 14 16.58 -12.76 8.56
CA PHE A 14 16.40 -11.42 9.12
C PHE A 14 17.62 -10.53 8.83
N ASP A 15 18.82 -11.01 9.15
CA ASP A 15 20.07 -10.29 8.89
C ASP A 15 20.28 -10.07 7.38
N GLY A 16 19.93 -11.06 6.58
CA GLY A 16 19.94 -10.95 5.13
C GLY A 16 18.98 -9.88 4.60
N ALA A 17 17.76 -9.82 5.14
CA ALA A 17 16.77 -8.80 4.78
C ALA A 17 17.21 -7.39 5.19
N MET A 18 17.88 -7.24 6.34
CA MET A 18 18.38 -5.94 6.82
C MET A 18 19.40 -5.31 5.87
N ARG A 19 20.17 -6.11 5.12
CA ARG A 19 21.07 -5.58 4.07
C ARG A 19 20.36 -4.85 2.93
N TRP A 20 19.07 -5.14 2.75
CA TRP A 20 18.22 -4.53 1.73
C TRP A 20 17.36 -3.38 2.28
N CYS A 21 17.56 -3.00 3.55
CA CYS A 21 16.70 -2.08 4.29
C CYS A 21 17.54 -0.94 4.87
N ASP A 22 17.47 0.25 4.25
CA ASP A 22 18.24 1.41 4.72
C ASP A 22 17.75 1.93 6.08
N ASN A 23 16.43 1.85 6.32
CA ASN A 23 15.83 2.18 7.61
C ASN A 23 15.31 0.91 8.30
N PRO A 24 15.93 0.44 9.41
CA PRO A 24 15.51 -0.76 10.14
C PRO A 24 14.03 -0.77 10.54
N GLU A 25 13.48 0.39 10.86
CA GLU A 25 12.10 0.59 11.27
C GLU A 25 11.08 0.34 10.15
N MET A 26 11.53 0.38 8.89
CA MET A 26 10.72 0.14 7.69
C MET A 26 10.89 -1.27 7.13
N ILE A 27 11.44 -2.21 7.92
CA ILE A 27 11.66 -3.56 7.44
C ILE A 27 10.34 -4.22 7.02
N SER A 28 10.32 -4.78 5.81
CA SER A 28 9.13 -5.32 5.20
C SER A 28 9.38 -6.69 4.57
N ARG A 29 8.31 -7.40 4.25
CA ARG A 29 8.36 -8.68 3.51
C ARG A 29 9.08 -8.55 2.17
N THR A 30 9.11 -7.37 1.56
CA THR A 30 9.84 -7.12 0.31
C THR A 30 11.35 -7.23 0.50
N HIS A 31 11.89 -6.80 1.64
CA HIS A 31 13.33 -6.93 1.94
C HIS A 31 13.72 -8.40 2.14
N PHE A 32 12.87 -9.17 2.85
CA PHE A 32 13.02 -10.63 2.95
C PHE A 32 12.95 -11.31 1.58
N ALA A 33 12.00 -10.93 0.74
CA ALA A 33 11.86 -11.51 -0.59
C ALA A 33 13.07 -11.23 -1.49
N ARG A 34 13.65 -10.02 -1.43
CA ARG A 34 14.90 -9.70 -2.13
C ARG A 34 16.05 -10.54 -1.64
N HIS A 35 16.23 -10.66 -0.32
CA HIS A 35 17.28 -11.50 0.26
C HIS A 35 17.13 -12.97 -0.17
N LEU A 36 15.92 -13.53 -0.15
CA LEU A 36 15.67 -14.91 -0.56
C LEU A 36 15.99 -15.17 -2.05
N VAL A 37 15.83 -14.16 -2.89
CA VAL A 37 16.19 -14.25 -4.31
C VAL A 37 17.70 -14.10 -4.52
N ASP A 38 18.28 -13.10 -3.87
CA ASP A 38 19.71 -12.78 -3.96
C ASP A 38 20.61 -13.89 -3.39
N SER A 39 20.20 -14.51 -2.28
CA SER A 39 20.92 -15.65 -1.69
C SER A 39 20.78 -16.95 -2.48
N GLY A 40 19.96 -16.96 -3.55
CA GLY A 40 19.69 -18.15 -4.35
C GLY A 40 18.72 -19.14 -3.71
N ALA A 41 18.18 -18.85 -2.52
CA ALA A 41 17.20 -19.73 -1.85
C ALA A 41 15.89 -19.87 -2.66
N VAL A 42 15.52 -18.84 -3.43
CA VAL A 42 14.32 -18.84 -4.28
C VAL A 42 14.62 -18.18 -5.63
N LYS A 43 14.10 -18.73 -6.72
CA LYS A 43 14.42 -18.25 -8.08
C LYS A 43 13.96 -16.84 -8.45
N ASP A 44 12.82 -16.39 -7.92
CA ASP A 44 12.19 -15.12 -8.30
C ASP A 44 11.19 -14.64 -7.24
N MET A 45 10.90 -13.33 -7.23
CA MET A 45 10.00 -12.68 -6.26
C MET A 45 8.59 -13.32 -6.25
N ARG A 46 8.07 -13.72 -7.43
CA ARG A 46 6.75 -14.35 -7.54
C ARG A 46 6.72 -15.69 -6.79
N THR A 47 7.79 -16.46 -6.90
CA THR A 47 7.94 -17.76 -6.25
C THR A 47 8.11 -17.61 -4.75
N VAL A 48 8.73 -16.52 -4.27
CA VAL A 48 8.81 -16.21 -2.84
C VAL A 48 7.40 -16.12 -2.25
N PHE A 49 6.55 -15.22 -2.75
CA PHE A 49 5.22 -15.01 -2.17
C PHE A 49 4.27 -16.20 -2.36
N ARG A 50 4.54 -17.10 -3.32
CA ARG A 50 3.82 -18.36 -3.46
C ARG A 50 4.18 -19.39 -2.38
N LYS A 51 5.44 -19.42 -1.94
CA LYS A 51 5.97 -20.44 -1.02
C LYS A 51 6.13 -19.96 0.43
N TYR A 52 6.32 -18.66 0.63
CA TYR A 52 6.72 -18.03 1.89
C TYR A 52 6.04 -16.65 2.06
N LEU A 53 6.11 -16.08 3.27
CA LEU A 53 5.71 -14.69 3.58
C LEU A 53 4.22 -14.34 3.35
N THR A 54 3.38 -15.34 3.11
CA THR A 54 1.92 -15.24 2.92
C THR A 54 1.17 -16.09 3.95
N PRO A 55 -0.11 -15.79 4.24
CA PRO A 55 -0.88 -16.51 5.25
C PRO A 55 -0.77 -18.04 5.10
N GLY A 56 -0.46 -18.74 6.20
CA GLY A 56 -0.28 -20.19 6.21
C GLY A 56 1.06 -20.70 5.65
N LYS A 57 2.00 -19.81 5.30
CA LYS A 57 3.35 -20.17 4.82
C LYS A 57 4.45 -19.69 5.78
N PRO A 58 5.64 -20.32 5.78
CA PRO A 58 6.73 -19.90 6.64
C PRO A 58 7.15 -18.45 6.41
N GLY A 59 7.52 -17.78 7.48
CA GLY A 59 7.91 -16.38 7.48
C GLY A 59 6.74 -15.39 7.46
N TYR A 60 5.48 -15.84 7.40
CA TYR A 60 4.33 -14.97 7.61
C TYR A 60 4.10 -14.73 9.10
N VAL A 61 3.94 -13.47 9.47
CA VAL A 61 3.51 -13.04 10.80
C VAL A 61 2.27 -12.19 10.59
N SER A 62 1.16 -12.57 11.23
CA SER A 62 -0.05 -11.76 11.22
C SER A 62 0.25 -10.42 11.89
N HIS A 63 -0.09 -9.33 11.21
CA HIS A 63 0.07 -7.98 11.73
C HIS A 63 -1.27 -7.28 11.59
N GLN A 64 -1.75 -6.69 12.69
CA GLN A 64 -2.90 -5.81 12.63
C GLN A 64 -2.43 -4.44 12.16
N TRP A 65 -2.95 -4.02 11.02
CA TRP A 65 -2.75 -2.67 10.50
C TRP A 65 -3.76 -1.71 11.14
N ALA A 66 -3.61 -0.42 10.90
CA ALA A 66 -4.59 0.58 11.32
C ALA A 66 -6.00 0.22 10.83
N SER A 67 -7.02 0.60 11.60
CA SER A 67 -8.41 0.49 11.15
C SER A 67 -8.63 1.34 9.89
N LEU A 68 -9.67 1.02 9.12
CA LEU A 68 -10.01 1.78 7.93
C LEU A 68 -10.34 3.24 8.30
N GLU A 69 -11.10 3.41 9.38
CA GLU A 69 -11.53 4.68 9.92
C GLU A 69 -10.35 5.54 10.38
N ASP A 70 -9.39 4.96 11.11
CA ASP A 70 -8.19 5.68 11.55
C ASP A 70 -7.33 6.10 10.36
N ALA A 71 -7.08 5.17 9.43
CA ALA A 71 -6.23 5.44 8.28
C ALA A 71 -6.80 6.56 7.40
N VAL A 72 -8.11 6.54 7.13
CA VAL A 72 -8.80 7.59 6.38
C VAL A 72 -8.81 8.89 7.19
N GLY A 73 -9.14 8.82 8.48
CA GLY A 73 -9.21 9.95 9.38
C GLY A 73 -7.88 10.71 9.48
N TRP A 74 -6.75 10.02 9.56
CA TRP A 74 -5.43 10.64 9.57
C TRP A 74 -5.11 11.36 8.26
N ILE A 75 -5.43 10.77 7.11
CA ILE A 75 -5.18 11.38 5.80
C ILE A 75 -6.03 12.65 5.63
N VAL A 76 -7.32 12.56 5.93
CA VAL A 76 -8.27 13.67 5.81
C VAL A 76 -7.96 14.77 6.82
N GLY A 77 -7.67 14.40 8.07
CA GLY A 77 -7.27 15.34 9.13
C GLY A 77 -5.97 16.08 8.83
N ALA A 78 -5.07 15.50 8.03
CA ALA A 78 -3.87 16.15 7.51
C ALA A 78 -4.14 17.03 6.26
N GLY A 79 -5.39 17.19 5.83
CA GLY A 79 -5.81 17.95 4.65
C GLY A 79 -5.62 17.22 3.31
N GLY A 80 -5.36 15.91 3.35
CA GLY A 80 -5.20 15.07 2.18
C GLY A 80 -6.49 14.41 1.70
N MET A 81 -6.40 13.69 0.58
CA MET A 81 -7.49 12.88 0.03
C MET A 81 -7.11 11.40 0.15
N ALA A 82 -7.93 10.62 0.86
CA ALA A 82 -7.73 9.18 0.96
C ALA A 82 -8.13 8.47 -0.34
N VAL A 83 -7.37 7.45 -0.73
CA VAL A 83 -7.56 6.67 -1.96
C VAL A 83 -7.40 5.18 -1.68
N ILE A 84 -8.35 4.34 -2.12
CA ILE A 84 -8.19 2.89 -2.13
C ILE A 84 -7.13 2.51 -3.19
N ALA A 85 -6.00 1.96 -2.76
CA ALA A 85 -4.89 1.60 -3.64
C ALA A 85 -5.10 0.22 -4.29
N HIS A 86 -4.74 0.10 -5.58
CA HIS A 86 -4.68 -1.13 -6.37
C HIS A 86 -5.72 -2.21 -6.00
N PRO A 87 -7.03 -1.90 -6.02
CA PRO A 87 -8.09 -2.79 -5.49
C PRO A 87 -8.17 -4.15 -6.20
N GLY A 88 -7.61 -4.30 -7.40
CA GLY A 88 -7.51 -5.58 -8.11
C GLY A 88 -6.61 -6.62 -7.43
N ARG A 89 -5.79 -6.21 -6.45
CA ARG A 89 -4.95 -7.13 -5.66
C ARG A 89 -5.69 -7.82 -4.51
N TYR A 90 -6.86 -7.32 -4.13
CA TYR A 90 -7.62 -7.92 -3.03
C TYR A 90 -8.34 -9.17 -3.52
N ASP A 91 -8.28 -10.23 -2.72
CA ASP A 91 -9.06 -11.45 -2.95
C ASP A 91 -10.52 -11.21 -2.52
N MET A 92 -11.20 -10.33 -3.25
CA MET A 92 -12.54 -9.85 -2.96
C MET A 92 -13.42 -9.89 -4.21
N GLY A 93 -14.57 -10.56 -4.08
CA GLY A 93 -15.63 -10.48 -5.08
C GLY A 93 -16.31 -9.11 -5.09
N ARG A 94 -17.17 -8.88 -6.08
CA ARG A 94 -17.88 -7.60 -6.31
C ARG A 94 -18.57 -7.06 -5.05
N THR A 95 -19.28 -7.92 -4.31
CA THR A 95 -20.02 -7.53 -3.10
C THR A 95 -19.12 -7.03 -1.98
N LEU A 96 -17.95 -7.67 -1.80
CA LEU A 96 -16.98 -7.25 -0.78
C LEU A 96 -16.28 -5.95 -1.18
N ILE A 97 -15.95 -5.77 -2.46
CA ILE A 97 -15.44 -4.49 -2.96
C ILE A 97 -16.45 -3.37 -2.76
N GLU A 98 -17.72 -3.62 -3.04
CA GLU A 98 -18.78 -2.64 -2.83
C GLU A 98 -18.94 -2.29 -1.35
N ARG A 99 -18.90 -3.30 -0.46
CA ARG A 99 -18.91 -3.05 0.98
C ARG A 99 -17.71 -2.22 1.44
N LEU A 100 -16.51 -2.56 0.99
CA LEU A 100 -15.29 -1.79 1.27
C LEU A 100 -15.43 -0.34 0.81
N ILE A 101 -15.98 -0.10 -0.37
CA ILE A 101 -16.20 1.26 -0.88
C ILE A 101 -17.17 2.04 0.02
N LEU A 102 -18.28 1.42 0.42
CA LEU A 102 -19.26 2.08 1.29
C LEU A 102 -18.67 2.42 2.66
N ASP A 103 -17.96 1.49 3.29
CA ASP A 103 -17.30 1.71 4.58
C ASP A 103 -16.19 2.79 4.46
N PHE A 104 -15.44 2.77 3.36
CA PHE A 104 -14.42 3.79 3.05
C PHE A 104 -15.02 5.18 2.87
N GLN A 105 -16.14 5.30 2.15
CA GLN A 105 -16.84 6.58 1.98
C GLN A 105 -17.42 7.10 3.29
N ALA A 106 -17.99 6.21 4.12
CA ALA A 106 -18.49 6.56 5.44
C ALA A 106 -17.38 7.13 6.35
N ALA A 107 -16.15 6.65 6.20
CA ALA A 107 -14.97 7.17 6.90
C ALA A 107 -14.43 8.49 6.31
N GLY A 108 -14.97 8.99 5.19
CA GLY A 108 -14.51 10.22 4.53
C GLY A 108 -13.59 10.00 3.32
N GLY A 109 -13.49 8.77 2.83
CA GLY A 109 -12.71 8.40 1.66
C GLY A 109 -13.31 8.91 0.34
N GLN A 110 -12.45 9.32 -0.59
CA GLN A 110 -12.87 10.11 -1.76
C GLN A 110 -12.36 9.56 -3.10
N GLY A 111 -11.38 8.65 -3.10
CA GLY A 111 -10.80 8.13 -4.33
C GLY A 111 -10.56 6.63 -4.36
N ILE A 112 -10.38 6.12 -5.57
CA ILE A 112 -9.99 4.75 -5.87
C ILE A 112 -8.99 4.73 -7.02
N GLU A 113 -7.95 3.90 -6.92
CA GLU A 113 -7.05 3.68 -8.05
C GLU A 113 -7.76 2.89 -9.14
N VAL A 114 -7.79 3.46 -10.34
CA VAL A 114 -8.36 2.84 -11.54
C VAL A 114 -7.24 2.34 -12.44
N ALA A 115 -6.25 3.18 -12.72
CA ALA A 115 -5.06 2.78 -13.46
C ALA A 115 -3.92 2.42 -12.49
N SER A 116 -3.65 1.13 -12.35
CA SER A 116 -2.54 0.63 -11.53
C SER A 116 -1.61 -0.23 -12.40
N GLY A 117 -0.30 -0.20 -12.13
CA GLY A 117 0.65 -1.18 -12.70
C GLY A 117 0.30 -2.64 -12.36
N SER A 118 -0.61 -2.83 -11.41
CA SER A 118 -1.14 -4.13 -10.98
C SER A 118 -2.48 -4.51 -11.60
N HIS A 119 -3.10 -3.63 -12.40
CA HIS A 119 -4.41 -3.86 -12.99
C HIS A 119 -4.30 -4.37 -14.42
N SER A 120 -5.14 -5.35 -14.75
CA SER A 120 -5.47 -5.67 -16.13
C SER A 120 -6.38 -4.59 -16.75
N LEU A 121 -6.60 -4.63 -18.06
CA LEU A 121 -7.58 -3.73 -18.72
C LEU A 121 -9.01 -3.97 -18.18
N ASP A 122 -9.36 -5.21 -17.85
CA ASP A 122 -10.65 -5.55 -17.24
C ASP A 122 -10.77 -4.98 -15.82
N ASP A 123 -9.69 -5.02 -15.04
CA ASP A 123 -9.66 -4.37 -13.73
C ASP A 123 -9.84 -2.85 -13.87
N MET A 124 -9.14 -2.21 -14.81
CA MET A 124 -9.31 -0.78 -15.08
C MET A 124 -10.77 -0.45 -15.43
N HIS A 125 -11.40 -1.23 -16.31
CA HIS A 125 -12.80 -1.02 -16.69
C HIS A 125 -13.75 -1.20 -15.50
N LYS A 126 -13.58 -2.29 -14.75
CA LYS A 126 -14.36 -2.60 -13.54
C LYS A 126 -14.26 -1.48 -12.50
N PHE A 127 -13.06 -1.05 -12.15
CA PHE A 127 -12.87 -0.03 -11.12
C PHE A 127 -13.26 1.37 -11.58
N ALA A 128 -13.23 1.66 -12.89
CA ALA A 128 -13.84 2.87 -13.45
C ALA A 128 -15.36 2.90 -13.20
N LEU A 129 -16.06 1.78 -13.42
CA LEU A 129 -17.51 1.67 -13.16
C LEU A 129 -17.84 1.79 -11.66
N HIS A 130 -16.99 1.25 -10.78
CA HIS A 130 -17.14 1.48 -9.34
C HIS A 130 -16.92 2.95 -8.97
N ALA A 131 -15.88 3.57 -9.53
CA ALA A 131 -15.60 4.99 -9.26
C ALA A 131 -16.78 5.88 -9.66
N ASP A 132 -17.32 5.67 -10.86
CA ASP A 132 -18.47 6.42 -11.37
C ASP A 132 -19.73 6.19 -10.53
N ARG A 133 -20.10 4.93 -10.28
CA ARG A 133 -21.30 4.58 -9.50
C ARG A 133 -21.31 5.17 -8.10
N HIS A 134 -20.16 5.25 -7.45
CA HIS A 134 -20.04 5.75 -6.08
C HIS A 134 -19.57 7.21 -6.00
N GLY A 135 -19.36 7.90 -7.14
CA GLY A 135 -18.90 9.28 -7.18
C GLY A 135 -17.47 9.49 -6.67
N LEU A 136 -16.61 8.45 -6.73
CA LEU A 136 -15.21 8.52 -6.30
C LEU A 136 -14.33 9.13 -7.41
N TYR A 137 -13.29 9.84 -7.00
CA TYR A 137 -12.22 10.28 -7.89
C TYR A 137 -11.32 9.11 -8.30
N ALA A 138 -10.94 9.06 -9.57
CA ALA A 138 -10.01 8.06 -10.07
C ALA A 138 -8.55 8.53 -9.91
N SER A 139 -7.73 7.64 -9.37
CA SER A 139 -6.27 7.80 -9.26
C SER A 139 -5.51 6.87 -10.20
N SER A 140 -4.28 7.25 -10.52
CA SER A 140 -3.31 6.46 -11.30
C SER A 140 -2.01 6.27 -10.51
N GLY A 141 -1.48 5.04 -10.47
CA GLY A 141 -0.23 4.71 -9.78
C GLY A 141 0.54 3.56 -10.45
N SER A 142 1.87 3.66 -10.56
CA SER A 142 2.68 2.60 -11.21
C SER A 142 2.94 1.39 -10.31
N ASP A 143 2.65 1.47 -9.00
CA ASP A 143 3.07 0.48 -8.00
C ASP A 143 4.58 0.13 -8.07
N PHE A 144 5.41 1.14 -8.34
CA PHE A 144 6.84 0.97 -8.53
C PHE A 144 7.60 0.75 -7.22
N HIS A 145 8.27 -0.40 -7.10
CA HIS A 145 9.03 -0.78 -5.91
C HIS A 145 10.54 -1.09 -6.16
N ALA A 146 11.04 -1.06 -7.41
CA ALA A 146 12.48 -1.23 -7.73
C ALA A 146 12.84 -0.79 -9.16
N ARG A 147 14.09 -0.34 -9.38
CA ARG A 147 14.64 0.21 -10.65
C ARG A 147 14.49 -0.66 -11.91
N ALA A 148 14.15 -1.94 -11.81
CA ALA A 148 14.22 -2.88 -12.92
C ALA A 148 13.04 -2.84 -13.91
N ARG A 149 11.87 -2.26 -13.57
CA ARG A 149 10.75 -2.05 -14.52
C ARG A 149 9.95 -0.81 -14.15
N ALA A 150 10.13 0.27 -14.89
CA ALA A 150 9.15 1.36 -14.90
C ALA A 150 7.92 0.85 -15.67
N GLY A 151 6.91 0.37 -14.95
CA GLY A 151 5.58 0.17 -15.56
C GLY A 151 5.02 1.54 -15.88
N ALA A 152 4.79 1.83 -17.17
CA ALA A 152 4.11 3.05 -17.58
C ALA A 152 2.71 3.06 -16.95
N THR A 153 2.37 4.11 -16.20
CA THR A 153 0.99 4.33 -15.76
C THR A 153 0.13 4.64 -16.97
N SER A 154 -0.88 3.81 -17.23
CA SER A 154 -1.93 4.14 -18.17
C SER A 154 -2.72 5.34 -17.66
N ALA A 155 -3.20 6.17 -18.58
CA ALA A 155 -4.15 7.23 -18.26
C ALA A 155 -5.45 6.60 -17.73
N THR A 156 -6.10 7.24 -16.76
CA THR A 156 -7.46 6.83 -16.35
C THR A 156 -8.42 6.96 -17.54
N PRO A 157 -9.42 6.06 -17.69
CA PRO A 157 -10.47 6.21 -18.70
C PRO A 157 -11.13 7.59 -18.63
N ARG A 158 -11.49 8.17 -19.79
CA ARG A 158 -12.10 9.51 -19.88
C ARG A 158 -13.42 9.67 -19.14
N THR A 159 -14.11 8.56 -18.87
CA THR A 159 -15.35 8.53 -18.08
C THR A 159 -15.12 8.78 -16.59
N CYS A 160 -13.88 8.64 -16.11
CA CYS A 160 -13.54 8.86 -14.73
C CYS A 160 -13.27 10.35 -14.45
N ARG A 161 -13.70 10.82 -13.28
CA ARG A 161 -13.27 12.12 -12.75
C ARG A 161 -11.84 11.99 -12.21
N PRO A 162 -10.83 12.65 -12.82
CA PRO A 162 -9.46 12.53 -12.36
C PRO A 162 -9.31 13.19 -10.98
N SER A 163 -8.48 12.60 -10.11
CA SER A 163 -8.07 13.24 -8.85
C SER A 163 -7.22 14.49 -9.11
N ALA A 164 -6.37 14.48 -10.14
CA ALA A 164 -5.53 15.61 -10.56
C ALA A 164 -6.36 16.70 -11.25
N GLY A 165 -6.95 17.62 -10.47
CA GLY A 165 -7.69 18.76 -11.02
C GLY A 165 -8.30 19.75 -10.02
N ARG A 166 -8.17 19.52 -8.70
CA ARG A 166 -8.68 20.45 -7.68
C ARG A 166 -7.55 21.39 -7.24
N SER A 167 -7.65 22.67 -7.59
CA SER A 167 -6.77 23.71 -7.06
C SER A 167 -6.85 23.69 -5.52
N GLY A 168 -5.72 23.49 -4.85
CA GLY A 168 -5.59 23.56 -3.39
C GLY A 168 -5.49 22.24 -2.62
N ALA A 169 -5.62 21.06 -3.26
CA ALA A 169 -5.44 19.77 -2.57
C ALA A 169 -3.95 19.37 -2.50
N SER A 170 -3.40 19.21 -1.29
CA SER A 170 -2.07 18.62 -1.08
C SER A 170 -2.20 17.11 -1.04
N TRP A 171 -1.62 16.44 -2.03
CA TRP A 171 -1.66 14.99 -2.17
C TRP A 171 -0.62 14.34 -1.26
N LYS A 172 -1.05 13.78 -0.13
CA LYS A 172 -0.18 13.03 0.78
C LYS A 172 -0.47 11.54 0.66
N ARG A 173 0.51 10.79 0.17
CA ARG A 173 0.54 9.33 0.23
C ARG A 173 0.92 8.95 1.66
N ALA A 174 0.06 8.24 2.37
CA ALA A 174 0.47 7.61 3.63
C ALA A 174 1.50 6.52 3.30
N SER A 175 2.77 6.77 3.62
CA SER A 175 3.76 5.71 3.83
C SER A 175 3.73 5.38 5.32
N SER A 176 3.44 4.12 5.66
CA SER A 176 3.49 3.62 7.02
C SER A 176 4.93 3.66 7.55
N GLY A 177 5.34 4.76 8.14
CA GLY A 177 6.50 4.85 9.03
C GLY A 177 6.06 4.60 10.46
N PRO A 178 6.89 3.95 11.30
CA PRO A 178 6.55 3.82 12.71
C PRO A 178 6.54 5.19 13.40
N LEU A 179 5.61 5.31 14.34
CA LEU A 179 5.50 6.46 15.24
C LEU A 179 6.69 6.44 16.19
N THR A 180 7.63 7.36 16.01
CA THR A 180 8.54 7.74 17.09
C THR A 180 7.90 8.90 17.86
N ASP A 181 7.55 8.61 19.11
CA ASP A 181 7.21 9.58 20.14
C ASP A 181 8.40 10.53 20.33
N THR A 182 8.18 11.83 20.11
CA THR A 182 9.03 12.87 20.70
C THR A 182 8.16 13.91 21.38
N THR A 183 8.01 13.68 22.67
CA THR A 183 7.57 14.62 23.68
C THR A 183 8.48 15.86 23.73
N ARG A 184 7.86 17.05 23.93
CA ARG A 184 8.44 18.36 24.36
C ARG A 184 9.38 19.05 23.34
N THR A 185 9.16 20.32 22.98
CA THR A 185 9.12 21.47 23.90
C THR A 185 8.16 22.58 23.46
N ARG A 186 7.30 23.00 24.40
CA ARG A 186 6.73 24.35 24.45
C ARG A 186 7.87 25.37 24.59
N THR A 187 7.87 26.41 23.76
CA THR A 187 8.10 27.78 24.23
C THR A 187 7.23 28.72 23.41
N TRP A 188 6.16 29.19 24.03
CA TRP A 188 5.49 30.43 23.67
C TRP A 188 6.43 31.60 23.98
N ARG A 189 6.62 32.51 23.03
CA ARG A 189 7.05 33.88 23.32
C ARG A 189 6.07 34.82 22.63
N ASN A 190 5.35 35.57 23.46
CA ASN A 190 4.56 36.73 23.08
C ASN A 190 5.32 38.00 23.54
N SER A 191 4.80 39.17 23.13
CA SER A 191 5.22 40.56 23.43
C SER A 191 6.16 41.14 22.36
N SER A 192 5.85 42.23 21.66
CA SER A 192 4.78 43.24 21.74
C SER A 192 4.56 43.87 20.35
#